data_AF-A0A833HAL2-F1
#
_entry.id   AF-A0A833HAL2-F1
#
_cell.length_a   1.000
_cell.length_b   1.000
_cell.length_c   1.000
_cell.angle_alpha   90.00
_cell.angle_beta   90.00
_cell.angle_gamma   90.00
#
_symmetry.space_group_name_H-M   'P 1'
#
loop_
_entity.id
_entity.type
_entity.pdbx_description
1 polymer ?
#
loop_
_entity_poly.entity_id
_entity_poly.type
_entity_poly.pdbx_seq_one_letter_code
_entity_poly.pdbx_strand_id
1 'polypeptide(L)'
;MTSRTVTPRQPRTDVSERRISAFIYGNVLVLAALITLSPDALQTMRGFVYVLGAGFSTYVAHVASHLFAHLLRHPDGTGLAARLPGELRDALPIATSALLPAAVLLTAYFGWSEPELCWATAIAVMLVRLALLGPVAAWVAREPFSLLPFLAGILLALLIAAIALLKVALTH
;
A
#
# COMPACT_ATOMS: atom_id res chain seq x y z
N MET A 1 20.27 -23.81 29.51
CA MET A 1 20.44 -22.94 28.32
C MET A 1 19.86 -23.67 27.11
N THR A 2 18.59 -23.42 26.78
CA THR A 2 17.93 -23.99 25.60
C THR A 2 18.36 -23.23 24.36
N SER A 3 19.23 -23.84 23.56
CA SER A 3 19.60 -23.38 22.23
C SER A 3 18.32 -23.29 21.37
N ARG A 4 17.86 -22.08 21.08
CA ARG A 4 16.85 -21.84 20.04
C ARG A 4 17.51 -22.15 18.70
N THR A 5 17.19 -23.30 18.13
CA THR A 5 17.46 -23.60 16.72
C THR A 5 16.73 -22.56 15.88
N VAL A 6 17.47 -21.57 15.37
CA VAL A 6 16.97 -20.64 14.36
C VAL A 6 16.87 -21.43 13.07
N THR A 7 15.68 -21.95 12.78
CA THR A 7 15.41 -22.58 11.49
C THR A 7 15.59 -21.53 10.39
N PRO A 8 16.45 -21.75 9.39
CA PRO A 8 16.63 -20.78 8.32
C PRO A 8 15.31 -20.57 7.59
N ARG A 9 14.84 -19.31 7.56
CA ARG A 9 13.61 -18.91 6.87
C ARG A 9 13.77 -19.22 5.37
N GLN A 10 12.77 -19.87 4.78
CA GLN A 10 12.89 -20.28 3.37
C GLN A 10 12.83 -19.04 2.45
N PRO A 11 13.65 -18.95 1.39
CA PRO A 11 13.71 -17.78 0.52
C PRO A 11 12.35 -17.34 -0.07
N ARG A 12 11.40 -18.28 -0.22
CA ARG A 12 10.06 -18.01 -0.73
C ARG A 12 9.18 -17.27 0.28
N THR A 13 9.27 -17.61 1.57
CA THR A 13 8.47 -16.96 2.62
C THR A 13 8.90 -15.51 2.80
N ASP A 14 10.20 -15.22 2.69
CA ASP A 14 10.73 -13.85 2.82
C ASP A 14 10.25 -12.92 1.70
N VAL A 15 10.19 -13.42 0.46
CA VAL A 15 9.67 -12.66 -0.68
C VAL A 15 8.17 -12.40 -0.53
N SER A 16 7.40 -13.40 -0.09
CA SER A 16 5.97 -13.25 0.18
C SER A 16 5.70 -12.24 1.30
N GLU A 17 6.43 -12.32 2.41
CA GLU A 17 6.32 -11.37 3.52
C GLU A 17 6.60 -9.93 3.09
N ARG A 18 7.68 -9.70 2.31
CA ARG A 18 8.01 -8.36 1.79
C ARG A 18 6.91 -7.80 0.89
N ARG A 19 6.40 -8.62 -0.03
CA ARG A 19 5.34 -8.20 -0.96
C ARG A 19 4.02 -7.92 -0.26
N ILE A 20 3.67 -8.73 0.75
CA ILE A 20 2.47 -8.50 1.57
C ILE A 20 2.62 -7.22 2.37
N SER A 21 3.78 -7.00 3.01
CA SER A 21 4.06 -5.76 3.75
C SER A 21 3.99 -4.53 2.83
N ALA A 22 4.63 -4.59 1.66
CA ALA A 22 4.56 -3.54 0.65
C ALA A 22 3.11 -3.27 0.20
N PHE A 23 2.30 -4.32 0.02
CA PHE A 23 0.88 -4.17 -0.30
C PHE A 23 0.12 -3.45 0.82
N ILE A 24 0.26 -3.87 2.09
CA ILE A 24 -0.39 -3.19 3.22
C ILE A 24 0.02 -1.71 3.27
N TYR A 25 1.33 -1.46 3.26
CA TYR A 25 1.89 -0.13 3.41
C TYR A 25 1.42 0.81 2.30
N GLY A 26 1.51 0.39 1.04
CA GLY A 26 1.04 1.17 -0.09
C GLY A 26 -0.45 1.51 0.01
N ASN A 27 -1.29 0.53 0.35
CA ASN A 27 -2.73 0.77 0.47
C ASN A 27 -3.07 1.75 1.61
N VAL A 28 -2.45 1.61 2.77
CA VAL A 28 -2.68 2.50 3.92
C VAL A 28 -2.24 3.94 3.61
N LEU A 29 -1.08 4.12 2.99
CA LEU A 29 -0.56 5.45 2.66
C LEU A 29 -1.40 6.16 1.58
N VAL A 30 -1.82 5.43 0.55
CA VAL A 30 -2.73 5.97 -0.47
C VAL A 30 -4.09 6.31 0.13
N LEU A 31 -4.62 5.47 1.03
CA LEU A 31 -5.88 5.76 1.73
C LEU A 31 -5.75 6.98 2.64
N ALA A 32 -4.63 7.15 3.34
CA ALA A 32 -4.35 8.36 4.12
C ALA A 32 -4.33 9.60 3.23
N ALA A 33 -3.70 9.53 2.06
CA ALA A 33 -3.71 10.63 1.08
C ALA A 33 -5.12 10.93 0.55
N LEU A 34 -5.94 9.91 0.30
CA LEU A 34 -7.33 10.11 -0.09
C LEU A 34 -8.14 10.78 1.01
N ILE A 35 -7.94 10.37 2.26
CA ILE A 35 -8.64 10.95 3.42
C ILE A 35 -8.26 12.41 3.61
N THR A 36 -7.03 12.84 3.32
CA THR A 36 -6.63 14.26 3.46
C THR A 36 -7.21 15.15 2.37
N LEU A 37 -7.48 14.62 1.18
CA LEU A 37 -8.14 15.35 0.11
C LEU A 37 -9.58 15.75 0.46
N SER A 38 -10.03 16.89 -0.08
CA SER A 38 -11.44 17.26 -0.15
C SER A 38 -11.98 17.03 -1.56
N PRO A 39 -13.30 16.80 -1.73
CA PRO A 39 -13.90 16.64 -3.05
C PRO A 39 -13.65 17.82 -3.99
N ASP A 40 -13.55 19.04 -3.48
CA ASP A 40 -13.26 20.24 -4.30
C ASP A 40 -11.90 20.17 -5.00
N ALA A 41 -10.92 19.47 -4.42
CA ALA A 41 -9.61 19.28 -5.04
C ALA A 41 -9.66 18.45 -6.33
N LEU A 42 -10.76 17.74 -6.59
CA LEU A 42 -10.99 16.90 -7.77
C LEU A 42 -11.54 17.66 -8.97
N GLN A 43 -12.01 18.90 -8.77
CA GLN A 43 -12.35 19.79 -9.90
C GLN A 43 -11.10 20.22 -10.69
N THR A 44 -9.92 19.91 -10.16
CA THR A 44 -8.62 20.10 -10.84
C THR A 44 -7.85 18.78 -10.83
N MET A 45 -6.78 18.69 -11.64
CA MET A 45 -5.86 17.54 -11.63
C MET A 45 -5.14 17.31 -10.29
N ARG A 46 -5.34 18.15 -9.27
CA ARG A 46 -4.65 18.08 -7.97
C ARG A 46 -4.89 16.75 -7.26
N GLY A 47 -6.13 16.26 -7.21
CA GLY A 47 -6.40 14.98 -6.53
C GLY A 47 -5.67 13.80 -7.17
N PHE A 48 -5.66 13.72 -8.50
CA PHE A 48 -4.93 12.71 -9.26
C PHE A 48 -3.41 12.78 -8.98
N VAL A 49 -2.82 13.96 -9.14
CA VAL A 49 -1.37 14.18 -8.93
C VAL A 49 -0.98 13.88 -7.47
N TYR A 50 -1.81 14.27 -6.50
CA TYR A 50 -1.54 14.04 -5.09
C TYR A 50 -1.52 12.55 -4.75
N VAL A 51 -2.50 11.78 -5.22
CA VAL A 51 -2.56 10.33 -4.97
C VAL A 51 -1.42 9.59 -5.65
N LEU A 52 -1.12 9.91 -6.92
CA LEU A 52 0.04 9.32 -7.60
C LEU A 52 1.35 9.73 -6.95
N GLY A 53 1.50 10.99 -6.55
CA GLY A 53 2.68 11.49 -5.85
C GLY A 53 2.89 10.76 -4.51
N ALA A 54 1.83 10.58 -3.73
CA ALA A 54 1.88 9.82 -2.47
C ALA A 54 2.31 8.37 -2.69
N GLY A 55 1.71 7.68 -3.67
CA GLY A 55 2.11 6.31 -4.02
C GLY A 55 3.55 6.20 -4.51
N PHE A 56 3.96 7.09 -5.42
CA PHE A 56 5.30 7.10 -5.99
C PHE A 56 6.39 7.44 -4.97
N SER A 57 6.18 8.49 -4.16
CA SER A 57 7.12 8.86 -3.09
C SER A 57 7.26 7.75 -2.06
N THR A 58 6.16 7.08 -1.69
CA THR A 58 6.20 5.91 -0.80
C THR A 58 7.01 4.77 -1.40
N TYR A 59 6.82 4.49 -2.69
CA TYR A 59 7.59 3.47 -3.39
C TYR A 59 9.09 3.76 -3.37
N VAL A 60 9.48 5.01 -3.70
CA VAL A 60 10.89 5.44 -3.68
C VAL A 60 11.46 5.35 -2.27
N ALA A 61 10.75 5.86 -1.26
CA ALA A 61 11.19 5.82 0.13
C ALA A 61 11.37 4.38 0.63
N HIS A 62 10.46 3.47 0.27
CA HIS A 62 10.56 2.07 0.64
C HIS A 62 11.80 1.41 0.04
N VAL A 63 12.00 1.53 -1.27
CA VAL A 63 13.18 0.98 -1.96
C VAL A 63 14.46 1.59 -1.39
N ALA A 64 14.50 2.92 -1.21
CA ALA A 64 15.65 3.60 -0.63
C ALA A 64 15.98 3.06 0.77
N SER A 65 14.98 2.90 1.66
CA SER A 65 15.21 2.38 3.02
C SER A 65 15.84 0.97 3.02
N HIS A 66 15.44 0.11 2.07
CA HIS A 66 15.98 -1.23 1.91
C HIS A 66 17.42 -1.23 1.40
N LEU A 67 17.74 -0.33 0.46
CA LEU A 67 19.10 -0.14 -0.05
C LEU A 67 20.01 0.46 1.03
N PHE A 68 19.54 1.45 1.79
CA PHE A 68 20.26 2.00 2.94
C PHE A 68 20.55 0.92 4.00
N ALA A 69 19.56 0.09 4.32
CA ALA A 69 19.76 -1.04 5.24
C ALA A 69 20.76 -2.08 4.70
N HIS A 70 20.84 -2.26 3.37
CA HIS A 70 21.86 -3.10 2.74
C HIS A 70 23.26 -2.51 2.87
N LEU A 71 23.41 -1.21 2.60
CA LEU A 71 24.68 -0.49 2.71
C LEU A 71 25.23 -0.48 4.14
N LEU A 72 24.36 -0.39 5.16
CA LEU A 72 24.78 -0.52 6.56
C LEU A 72 25.37 -1.90 6.87
N ARG A 73 24.92 -2.96 6.18
CA ARG A 73 25.43 -4.33 6.37
C ARG A 73 26.63 -4.65 5.47
N HIS A 74 26.74 -3.96 4.34
CA HIS A 74 27.80 -4.13 3.34
C HIS A 74 28.29 -2.74 2.90
N PRO A 75 29.14 -2.09 3.73
CA PRO A 75 29.58 -0.71 3.50
C PRO A 75 30.28 -0.51 2.14
N ASP A 76 30.97 -1.55 1.66
CA ASP A 76 31.68 -1.56 0.38
C ASP A 76 30.74 -1.65 -0.85
N GLY A 77 29.43 -1.62 -0.63
CA GLY A 77 28.42 -1.67 -1.69
C GLY A 77 28.28 -3.04 -2.37
N THR A 78 28.91 -4.08 -1.83
CA THR A 78 28.91 -5.43 -2.41
C THR A 78 27.49 -5.93 -2.64
N GLY A 79 27.19 -6.35 -3.88
CA GLY A 79 25.90 -6.90 -4.25
C GLY A 79 24.74 -5.90 -4.37
N LEU A 80 24.96 -4.59 -4.21
CA LEU A 80 23.90 -3.57 -4.30
C LEU A 80 23.21 -3.57 -5.68
N ALA A 81 24.00 -3.55 -6.76
CA ALA A 81 23.49 -3.52 -8.13
C ALA A 81 22.68 -4.79 -8.47
N ALA A 82 23.11 -5.95 -7.97
CA ALA A 82 22.41 -7.22 -8.15
C ALA A 82 21.08 -7.27 -7.37
N ARG A 83 20.98 -6.50 -6.27
CA ARG A 83 19.82 -6.51 -5.38
C ARG A 83 18.73 -5.52 -5.78
N LEU A 84 19.10 -4.39 -6.39
CA LEU A 84 18.18 -3.32 -6.79
C LEU A 84 16.97 -3.81 -7.61
N PRO A 85 17.11 -4.64 -8.66
CA PRO A 85 15.95 -5.12 -9.43
C PRO A 85 14.95 -5.92 -8.58
N GLY A 86 15.44 -6.68 -7.61
CA GLY A 86 14.60 -7.45 -6.68
C GLY A 86 13.79 -6.54 -5.76
N GLU A 87 14.44 -5.54 -5.15
CA GLU A 87 13.76 -4.60 -4.24
C GLU A 87 12.73 -3.73 -4.99
N LEU A 88 13.03 -3.30 -6.23
CA LEU A 88 12.05 -2.61 -7.09
C LEU A 88 10.82 -3.50 -7.36
N ARG A 89 11.05 -4.77 -7.72
CA ARG A 89 9.98 -5.72 -8.04
C ARG A 89 9.14 -6.10 -6.82
N ASP A 90 9.76 -6.22 -5.66
CA ASP A 90 9.07 -6.55 -4.41
C ASP A 90 8.25 -5.35 -3.88
N ALA A 91 8.65 -4.12 -4.22
CA ALA A 91 7.93 -2.89 -3.89
C ALA A 91 6.80 -2.53 -4.89
N LEU A 92 6.66 -3.22 -6.02
CA LEU A 92 5.58 -2.99 -7.01
C LEU A 92 4.16 -2.91 -6.43
N PRO A 93 3.77 -3.68 -5.40
CA PRO A 93 2.47 -3.52 -4.76
C PRO A 93 2.20 -2.10 -4.25
N ILE A 94 3.23 -1.37 -3.84
CA ILE A 94 3.13 0.05 -3.43
C ILE A 94 2.84 0.91 -4.66
N ALA A 95 3.66 0.81 -5.70
CA ALA A 95 3.51 1.65 -6.90
C ALA A 95 2.12 1.46 -7.55
N THR A 96 1.65 0.21 -7.60
CA THR A 96 0.35 -0.13 -8.20
C THR A 96 -0.86 0.21 -7.31
N SER A 97 -0.66 0.45 -6.01
CA SER A 97 -1.76 0.76 -5.09
C SER A 97 -2.46 2.09 -5.41
N ALA A 98 -1.72 3.07 -5.94
CA ALA A 98 -2.25 4.39 -6.27
C ALA A 98 -2.96 4.45 -7.64
N LEU A 99 -2.69 3.50 -8.54
CA LEU A 99 -3.13 3.59 -9.94
C LEU A 99 -4.66 3.57 -10.07
N LEU A 100 -5.29 2.57 -9.46
CA LEU A 100 -6.74 2.41 -9.53
C LEU A 100 -7.50 3.58 -8.89
N PRO A 101 -7.22 3.99 -7.63
CA PRO A 101 -7.90 5.15 -7.06
C PRO A 101 -7.59 6.44 -7.84
N ALA A 102 -6.35 6.66 -8.31
CA ALA A 102 -6.04 7.82 -9.13
C ALA A 102 -6.87 7.84 -10.43
N ALA A 103 -7.02 6.69 -11.11
CA ALA A 103 -7.87 6.58 -12.29
C ALA A 103 -9.34 6.91 -11.99
N VAL A 104 -9.87 6.45 -10.84
CA VAL A 104 -11.22 6.84 -10.39
C VAL A 104 -11.32 8.35 -10.21
N LEU A 105 -10.36 8.98 -9.53
CA LEU A 105 -10.35 10.43 -9.34
C LEU A 105 -10.25 11.20 -10.66
N LEU A 106 -9.56 10.65 -11.66
CA LEU A 106 -9.43 11.25 -12.98
C LEU A 106 -10.77 11.36 -13.71
N THR A 107 -11.72 10.46 -13.42
CA THR A 107 -13.08 10.53 -14.00
C THR A 107 -13.87 11.75 -13.53
N ALA A 108 -13.63 12.24 -12.31
CA ALA A 108 -14.21 13.49 -11.81
C ALA A 108 -13.66 14.70 -12.59
N TYR A 109 -12.35 14.71 -12.88
CA TYR A 109 -11.71 15.79 -13.63
C TYR A 109 -12.28 15.93 -15.05
N PHE A 110 -12.59 14.81 -15.71
CA PHE A 110 -13.26 14.82 -17.02
C PHE A 110 -14.76 15.11 -16.96
N GLY A 111 -15.33 15.29 -15.76
CA GLY A 111 -16.75 15.54 -15.57
C GLY A 111 -17.65 14.34 -15.86
N TRP A 112 -17.11 13.11 -15.86
CA TRP A 112 -17.89 11.89 -16.09
C TRP A 112 -18.72 11.47 -14.87
N SER A 113 -18.36 11.96 -13.69
CA SER A 113 -18.98 11.61 -12.42
C SER A 113 -18.79 12.71 -11.40
N GLU A 114 -19.66 12.77 -10.40
CA GLU A 114 -19.57 13.77 -9.33
C GLU A 114 -18.30 13.60 -8.50
N PRO A 115 -17.62 14.69 -8.09
CA PRO A 115 -16.39 14.63 -7.29
C PRO A 115 -16.53 13.82 -6.00
N GLU A 116 -17.66 13.96 -5.31
CA GLU A 116 -17.95 13.28 -4.03
C GLU A 116 -18.05 11.77 -4.23
N LEU A 117 -18.76 11.34 -5.28
CA LEU A 117 -18.89 9.92 -5.63
C LEU A 117 -17.53 9.33 -6.05
N CYS A 118 -16.73 10.06 -6.84
CA CYS A 118 -15.39 9.60 -7.23
C CYS A 118 -14.47 9.47 -6.01
N TRP A 119 -14.49 10.44 -5.10
CA TRP A 119 -13.72 10.41 -3.86
C TRP A 119 -14.12 9.23 -2.97
N ALA A 120 -15.41 9.07 -2.71
CA ALA A 120 -15.95 7.98 -1.91
C ALA A 120 -15.64 6.61 -2.55
N THR A 121 -15.76 6.50 -3.87
CA THR A 121 -15.43 5.28 -4.62
C THR A 121 -13.94 4.96 -4.53
N ALA A 122 -13.06 5.96 -4.65
CA ALA A 122 -11.62 5.75 -4.49
C ALA A 122 -11.27 5.25 -3.07
N ILE A 123 -11.89 5.81 -2.03
CA ILE A 123 -11.75 5.32 -0.64
C ILE A 123 -12.27 3.87 -0.54
N ALA A 124 -13.46 3.59 -1.06
CA ALA A 124 -14.06 2.26 -1.03
C ALA A 124 -13.19 1.21 -1.72
N VAL A 125 -12.60 1.54 -2.88
CA VAL A 125 -11.64 0.68 -3.58
C VAL A 125 -10.46 0.31 -2.66
N MET A 126 -9.90 1.26 -1.93
CA MET A 126 -8.79 1.01 -1.02
C MET A 126 -9.19 0.15 0.19
N LEU A 127 -10.37 0.41 0.76
CA LEU A 127 -10.93 -0.41 1.85
C LEU A 127 -11.16 -1.85 1.40
N VAL A 128 -11.71 -2.06 0.19
CA VAL A 128 -11.88 -3.39 -0.39
C VAL A 128 -10.53 -4.08 -0.59
N ARG A 129 -9.52 -3.37 -1.11
CA ARG A 129 -8.16 -3.93 -1.24
C ARG A 129 -7.56 -4.37 0.10
N LEU A 130 -7.78 -3.59 1.17
CA LEU A 130 -7.36 -3.95 2.52
C LEU A 130 -8.17 -5.13 3.09
N ALA A 131 -9.49 -5.18 2.90
CA ALA A 131 -10.31 -6.31 3.33
C ALA A 131 -9.89 -7.61 2.62
N LEU A 132 -9.49 -7.52 1.35
CA LEU A 132 -9.01 -8.66 0.56
C LEU A 132 -7.53 -9.02 0.81
N LEU A 133 -6.90 -8.47 1.87
CA LEU A 133 -5.52 -8.79 2.25
C LEU A 133 -5.28 -10.29 2.41
N GLY A 134 -6.15 -10.99 3.14
CA GLY A 134 -6.00 -12.42 3.40
C GLY A 134 -5.97 -13.26 2.11
N PRO A 135 -6.99 -13.17 1.24
CA PRO A 135 -7.02 -13.85 -0.06
C PRO A 135 -5.84 -13.47 -0.97
N VAL A 136 -5.48 -12.18 -1.04
CA VAL A 136 -4.36 -11.71 -1.86
C VAL A 136 -3.03 -12.24 -1.33
N ALA A 137 -2.83 -12.23 -0.01
CA ALA A 137 -1.64 -12.78 0.63
C ALA A 137 -1.52 -14.29 0.39
N ALA A 138 -2.61 -15.04 0.54
CA ALA A 138 -2.65 -16.47 0.26
C ALA A 138 -2.33 -16.76 -1.22
N TRP A 139 -2.91 -15.98 -2.14
CA TRP A 139 -2.63 -16.11 -3.57
C TRP A 139 -1.17 -15.80 -3.93
N VAL A 140 -0.59 -14.72 -3.38
CA VAL A 140 0.81 -14.34 -3.61
C VAL A 140 1.78 -15.37 -3.01
N ALA A 141 1.48 -15.89 -1.83
CA ALA A 141 2.30 -16.89 -1.15
C ALA A 141 2.13 -18.31 -1.73
N ARG A 142 1.06 -18.55 -2.51
CA ARG A 142 0.61 -19.90 -2.90
C ARG A 142 0.37 -20.81 -1.69
N GLU A 143 -0.08 -20.21 -0.61
CA GLU A 143 -0.41 -20.88 0.65
C GLU A 143 -1.93 -21.02 0.78
N PRO A 144 -2.45 -21.98 1.57
CA PRO A 144 -3.87 -22.10 1.80
C PRO A 144 -4.41 -20.83 2.48
N PHE A 145 -5.65 -20.49 2.15
CA PHE A 145 -6.35 -19.37 2.76
C PHE A 145 -6.42 -19.55 4.29
N SER A 146 -6.09 -18.48 5.01
CA SER A 146 -6.19 -18.42 6.47
C SER A 146 -7.15 -17.30 6.87
N LEU A 147 -8.05 -17.60 7.81
CA LEU A 147 -9.06 -16.66 8.30
C LEU A 147 -8.44 -15.53 9.13
N LEU A 148 -7.33 -15.78 9.82
CA LEU A 148 -6.75 -14.81 10.74
C LEU A 148 -6.18 -13.57 10.02
N PRO A 149 -5.34 -13.69 8.97
CA PRO A 149 -4.90 -12.54 8.18
C PRO A 149 -6.04 -11.80 7.47
N PHE A 150 -7.09 -12.53 7.08
CA PHE A 150 -8.28 -11.94 6.49
C PHE A 150 -9.05 -11.06 7.49
N LEU A 151 -9.31 -11.58 8.69
CA LEU A 151 -9.93 -10.83 9.78
C LEU A 151 -9.09 -9.62 10.20
N ALA A 152 -7.76 -9.75 10.23
CA ALA A 152 -6.86 -8.64 10.49
C ALA A 152 -6.98 -7.53 9.42
N GLY A 153 -7.10 -7.91 8.14
CA GLY A 153 -7.36 -6.98 7.04
C GLY A 153 -8.69 -6.25 7.17
N ILE A 154 -9.77 -6.97 7.53
CA ILE A 154 -11.08 -6.37 7.82
C ILE A 154 -10.99 -5.39 8.98
N LEU A 155 -10.39 -5.79 10.11
CA LEU A 155 -10.24 -4.94 11.28
C LEU A 155 -9.46 -3.65 10.94
N LEU A 156 -8.39 -3.77 10.18
CA LEU A 156 -7.61 -2.62 9.72
C LEU A 156 -8.44 -1.69 8.82
N ALA A 157 -9.21 -2.25 7.88
CA ALA A 157 -10.09 -1.47 7.01
C ALA A 157 -11.16 -0.73 7.84
N LEU A 158 -11.78 -1.40 8.81
CA LEU A 158 -12.77 -0.78 9.71
C LEU A 158 -12.16 0.35 10.56
N LEU A 159 -10.96 0.14 11.11
CA LEU A 159 -10.26 1.17 11.88
C LEU A 159 -9.99 2.41 11.02
N ILE A 160 -9.49 2.24 9.80
CA ILE A 160 -9.19 3.38 8.92
C ILE A 160 -10.49 4.05 8.44
N ALA A 161 -11.55 3.29 8.16
CA ALA A 161 -12.85 3.85 7.83
C ALA A 161 -13.40 4.70 8.99
N ALA A 162 -13.26 4.25 10.24
CA ALA A 162 -13.64 5.03 11.41
C ALA A 162 -12.84 6.33 11.52
N ILE A 163 -11.53 6.31 11.25
CA ILE A 163 -10.69 7.52 11.21
C ILE A 163 -11.17 8.48 10.10
N ALA A 164 -11.50 7.97 8.92
CA ALA A 164 -12.02 8.79 7.83
C ALA A 164 -13.34 9.46 8.19
N LEU A 165 -14.28 8.72 8.79
CA LEU A 165 -15.56 9.24 9.27
C LEU A 165 -15.39 10.29 10.36
N LEU A 166 -14.46 10.06 11.30
CA LEU A 166 -14.13 11.03 12.33
C LEU A 166 -13.59 12.32 11.72
N LYS A 167 -12.71 12.25 10.71
CA LYS A 167 -12.22 13.44 10.00
C LYS A 167 -13.38 14.22 9.39
N VAL A 168 -14.29 13.55 8.66
CA VAL A 168 -15.48 14.18 8.06
C VAL A 168 -16.31 14.87 9.15
N ALA A 169 -16.61 14.19 10.26
CA ALA A 169 -17.37 14.76 11.37
C ALA A 169 -16.70 15.95 12.07
N LEU A 170 -15.37 16.10 11.97
CA LEU A 170 -14.62 17.22 12.53
C LEU A 170 -14.37 18.36 11.53
N THR A 171 -14.53 18.12 10.23
CA THR A 171 -14.31 19.12 9.16
C THR A 171 -15.60 19.68 8.57
N HIS A 172 -16.75 19.14 8.96
CA HIS A 172 -18.09 19.71 8.79
C HIS A 172 -18.59 20.25 10.14
#